data_AF-F8NGD0-F1
#
_entry.id   AF-F8NGD0-F1
#
_cell.length_a   1.000
_cell.length_b   1.000
_cell.length_c   1.000
_cell.angle_alpha   90.00
_cell.angle_beta   90.00
_cell.angle_gamma   90.00
#
_symmetry.space_group_name_H-M   'P 1'
#
loop_
_entity.id
_entity.type
_entity.pdbx_description
1 polymer ?
#
loop_
_entity_poly.entity_id
_entity_poly.type
_entity_poly.pdbx_seq_one_letter_code
_entity_poly.pdbx_strand_id
1 'polypeptide(L)'
;MTPYKLYWQPNKDGPPERIISELYTSDAMINEHEAIKSQAHADDCKLETVVAAIILWSDSTHLASLGNALLWPIYLFLGNQSKYTRNKLSAFAAHHLAYIPKKSIGHFFSKMATGETMTHWKQELMHAIWSLLLDDEFLDAYEHGIVIKFADGIL
;
A
#
# COMPACT_ATOMS: atom_id res chain seq x y z
N MET A 1 -5.12 15.23 -0.75
CA MET A 1 -6.52 15.02 -1.20
C MET A 1 -7.36 14.76 0.04
N THR A 2 -8.38 15.58 0.30
CA THR A 2 -9.25 15.42 1.46
C THR A 2 -10.25 14.29 1.22
N PRO A 3 -10.38 13.30 2.13
CA PRO A 3 -11.36 12.23 2.00
C PRO A 3 -12.79 12.77 2.17
N TYR A 4 -13.77 12.09 1.57
CA TYR A 4 -15.15 12.54 1.56
C TYR A 4 -16.14 11.39 1.41
N LYS A 5 -17.38 11.63 1.85
CA LYS A 5 -18.49 10.70 1.65
C LYS A 5 -19.16 10.97 0.31
N LEU A 6 -19.26 9.93 -0.52
CA LEU A 6 -19.99 9.94 -1.78
C LEU A 6 -21.32 9.23 -1.60
N TYR A 7 -22.38 9.86 -2.10
CA TYR A 7 -23.73 9.31 -2.11
C TYR A 7 -24.29 9.32 -3.52
N TRP A 8 -25.06 8.29 -3.87
CA TRP A 8 -25.79 8.21 -5.12
C TRP A 8 -27.28 8.18 -4.85
N GLN A 9 -28.01 9.01 -5.57
CA GLN A 9 -29.45 9.13 -5.42
C GLN A 9 -30.10 8.98 -6.81
N PRO A 10 -30.49 7.76 -7.21
CA PRO A 10 -31.05 7.52 -8.55
C PRO A 10 -32.42 8.15 -8.74
N ASN A 11 -33.23 8.20 -7.67
CA ASN A 11 -34.56 8.81 -7.67
C ASN A 11 -34.58 9.95 -6.65
N LYS A 12 -35.12 11.12 -7.02
CA LYS A 12 -35.17 12.31 -6.16
C LYS A 12 -35.90 12.06 -4.83
N ASP A 13 -36.86 11.14 -4.84
CA ASP A 13 -37.68 10.80 -3.68
C ASP A 13 -37.16 9.59 -2.89
N GLY A 14 -36.14 8.89 -3.39
CA GLY A 14 -35.52 7.74 -2.72
C GLY A 14 -34.43 8.16 -1.74
N PRO A 15 -34.14 7.36 -0.70
CA PRO A 15 -33.01 7.64 0.19
C PRO A 15 -31.68 7.56 -0.58
N PRO A 16 -30.71 8.44 -0.28
CA PRO A 16 -29.39 8.37 -0.90
C PRO A 16 -28.62 7.12 -0.44
N GLU A 17 -27.94 6.46 -1.37
CA GLU A 17 -27.11 5.28 -1.13
C GLU A 17 -25.64 5.66 -0.94
N ARG A 18 -24.97 5.11 0.09
CA ARG A 18 -23.55 5.35 0.34
C ARG A 18 -22.69 4.58 -0.65
N ILE A 19 -21.81 5.29 -1.37
CA ILE A 19 -20.83 4.67 -2.29
C ILE A 19 -19.42 4.74 -1.70
N ILE A 20 -18.74 3.60 -1.75
CA ILE A 20 -17.30 3.48 -1.50
C ILE A 20 -16.66 3.00 -2.81
N SER A 21 -16.03 3.91 -3.55
CA SER A 21 -15.49 3.62 -4.89
C SER A 21 -13.96 3.65 -4.95
N GLU A 22 -13.34 4.30 -3.98
CA GLU A 22 -11.91 4.60 -3.86
C GLU A 22 -11.51 4.57 -2.39
N LEU A 23 -10.23 4.36 -2.09
CA LEU A 23 -9.76 4.22 -0.71
C LEU A 23 -10.01 5.50 0.11
N TYR A 24 -9.84 6.68 -0.50
CA TYR A 24 -10.15 7.97 0.12
C TYR A 24 -11.64 8.27 0.31
N THR A 25 -12.52 7.42 -0.19
CA THR A 25 -13.98 7.48 0.09
C THR A 25 -14.42 6.43 1.09
N SER A 26 -13.50 5.57 1.56
CA SER A 26 -13.79 4.55 2.57
C SER A 26 -13.98 5.18 3.94
N ASP A 27 -14.81 4.54 4.77
CA ASP A 27 -15.04 5.01 6.14
C ASP A 27 -13.76 4.91 6.99
N ALA A 28 -12.90 3.91 6.74
CA ALA A 28 -11.61 3.79 7.41
C ALA A 28 -10.72 5.03 7.18
N MET A 29 -10.58 5.48 5.93
CA MET A 29 -9.78 6.68 5.63
C MET A 29 -10.38 7.95 6.20
N ILE A 30 -11.71 8.07 6.16
CA ILE A 30 -12.41 9.26 6.69
C ILE A 30 -12.22 9.34 8.20
N ASN A 31 -12.43 8.24 8.91
CA ASN A 31 -12.29 8.17 10.36
C ASN A 31 -10.85 8.48 10.77
N GLU A 32 -9.85 7.91 10.07
CA GLU A 32 -8.44 8.17 10.36
C GLU A 32 -8.08 9.63 10.13
N HIS A 33 -8.56 10.21 9.01
CA HIS A 33 -8.33 11.61 8.70
C HIS A 33 -8.99 12.55 9.71
N GLU A 34 -10.17 12.23 10.22
CA GLU A 34 -10.82 12.96 11.31
C GLU A 34 -10.06 12.81 12.64
N ALA A 35 -9.59 11.59 12.96
CA ALA A 35 -8.82 11.31 14.15
C ALA A 35 -7.53 12.14 14.19
N ILE A 36 -6.72 12.09 13.12
CA ILE A 36 -5.49 12.86 13.01
C ILE A 36 -5.76 14.37 13.07
N LYS A 37 -6.82 14.87 12.42
CA LYS A 37 -7.17 16.30 12.49
C LYS A 37 -7.64 16.75 13.87
N SER A 38 -8.19 15.84 14.66
CA SER A 38 -8.65 16.13 16.02
C SER A 38 -7.53 16.13 17.06
N GLN A 39 -6.40 15.48 16.75
CA GLN A 39 -5.23 15.48 17.62
C GLN A 39 -4.60 16.87 17.66
N ALA A 40 -4.28 17.35 18.86
CA ALA A 40 -3.47 18.54 19.01
C ALA A 40 -2.05 18.22 18.51
N HIS A 41 -1.54 18.98 17.54
CA HIS A 41 -0.16 18.85 17.11
C HIS A 41 0.77 19.02 18.31
N ALA A 42 1.67 18.07 18.52
CA ALA A 42 2.78 18.27 19.46
C ALA A 42 3.63 19.45 18.95
N ASP A 43 3.95 20.38 19.86
CA ASP A 43 4.93 21.47 19.66
C ASP A 43 4.73 22.40 18.46
N ASP A 44 3.79 23.36 18.55
CA ASP A 44 3.66 24.56 17.67
C ASP A 44 3.78 24.28 16.14
N CYS A 45 3.60 23.02 15.74
CA CYS A 45 3.81 22.54 14.39
C CYS A 45 2.57 22.89 13.57
N LYS A 46 2.75 23.80 12.61
CA LYS A 46 1.69 24.33 11.75
C LYS A 46 1.59 23.62 10.40
N LEU A 47 2.29 22.48 10.25
CA LEU A 47 2.30 21.72 9.01
C LEU A 47 0.95 21.02 8.80
N GLU A 48 0.52 20.97 7.54
CA GLU A 48 -0.67 20.21 7.19
C GLU A 48 -0.39 18.71 7.40
N THR A 49 -1.17 18.08 8.28
CA THR A 49 -1.09 16.63 8.46
C THR A 49 -2.07 15.94 7.52
N VAL A 50 -1.57 14.93 6.82
CA VAL A 50 -2.33 14.16 5.84
C VAL A 50 -2.13 12.67 6.07
N VAL A 51 -3.22 11.89 5.94
CA VAL A 51 -3.12 10.44 5.93
C VAL A 51 -2.64 9.98 4.55
N ALA A 52 -1.54 9.23 4.51
CA ALA A 52 -1.05 8.57 3.31
C ALA A 52 -1.51 7.10 3.34
N ALA A 53 -2.42 6.73 2.45
CA ALA A 53 -2.91 5.37 2.37
C ALA A 53 -1.96 4.53 1.51
N ILE A 54 -1.41 3.46 2.09
CA ILE A 54 -0.45 2.56 1.43
C ILE A 54 -1.18 1.30 0.97
N ILE A 55 -1.02 0.94 -0.31
CA ILE A 55 -1.53 -0.31 -0.87
C ILE A 55 -0.35 -1.12 -1.40
N LEU A 56 -0.11 -2.26 -0.77
CA LEU A 56 0.98 -3.15 -1.12
C LEU A 56 0.47 -4.31 -1.98
N TRP A 57 1.21 -4.64 -3.04
CA TRP A 57 0.91 -5.74 -3.93
C TRP A 57 2.18 -6.53 -4.25
N SER A 58 2.04 -7.84 -4.40
CA SER A 58 3.07 -8.69 -4.99
C SER A 58 2.42 -9.62 -6.00
N ASP A 59 3.00 -9.71 -7.19
CA ASP A 59 2.62 -10.66 -8.22
C ASP A 59 3.82 -11.50 -8.65
N SER A 60 3.56 -12.67 -9.23
CA SER A 60 4.62 -13.50 -9.80
C SER A 60 4.83 -13.09 -11.26
N THR A 61 5.59 -12.02 -11.52
CA THR A 61 5.92 -11.60 -12.88
C THR A 61 7.06 -12.43 -13.50
N HIS A 62 6.82 -12.94 -14.70
CA HIS A 62 7.89 -13.48 -15.56
C HIS A 62 8.62 -12.29 -16.19
N LEU A 63 9.83 -11.97 -15.71
CA LEU A 63 10.57 -10.75 -16.09
C LEU A 63 11.18 -10.80 -17.51
N ALA A 64 11.23 -11.96 -18.18
CA ALA A 64 11.78 -12.08 -19.53
C ALA A 64 11.18 -13.25 -20.33
N SER A 65 10.93 -13.04 -21.63
CA SER A 65 10.66 -14.11 -22.61
C SER A 65 11.94 -14.85 -23.04
N LEU A 66 13.12 -14.34 -22.66
CA LEU A 66 14.43 -14.82 -23.08
C LEU A 66 15.40 -15.04 -21.90
N GLY A 67 14.86 -15.46 -20.75
CA GLY A 67 15.66 -15.90 -19.61
C GLY A 67 14.80 -16.49 -18.50
N ASN A 68 15.24 -17.59 -17.89
CA ASN A 68 14.56 -18.26 -16.76
C ASN A 68 14.61 -17.45 -15.43
N ALA A 69 14.86 -16.15 -15.49
CA ALA A 69 14.92 -15.28 -14.31
C ALA A 69 13.49 -14.86 -13.93
N LEU A 70 12.99 -15.48 -12.87
CA LEU A 70 11.69 -15.16 -12.27
C LEU A 70 11.93 -14.38 -10.98
N LEU A 71 11.27 -13.23 -10.89
CA LEU A 71 11.40 -12.28 -9.79
C LEU A 71 10.00 -11.97 -9.30
N TRP A 72 9.79 -11.91 -7.98
CA TRP A 72 8.51 -11.48 -7.42
C TRP A 72 8.68 -10.05 -6.88
N PRO A 73 8.25 -9.04 -7.63
CA PRO A 73 8.28 -7.66 -7.17
C PRO A 73 7.28 -7.43 -6.04
N ILE A 74 7.61 -6.47 -5.20
CA ILE A 74 6.70 -5.85 -4.24
C ILE A 74 6.50 -4.40 -4.68
N TYR A 75 5.25 -4.05 -4.94
CA TYR A 75 4.81 -2.74 -5.38
C TYR A 75 4.09 -2.01 -4.27
N LEU A 76 4.29 -0.70 -4.20
CA LEU A 76 3.54 0.23 -3.39
C LEU A 76 2.76 1.19 -4.30
N PHE A 77 1.47 1.30 -4.02
CA PHE A 77 0.60 2.33 -4.57
C PHE A 77 0.10 3.24 -3.46
N LEU A 78 0.01 4.53 -3.75
CA LEU A 78 -0.67 5.49 -2.88
C LEU A 78 -2.17 5.42 -3.15
N GLY A 79 -2.94 4.97 -2.18
CA GLY A 79 -4.40 4.91 -2.23
C GLY A 79 -5.08 6.26 -2.25
N ASN A 80 -4.34 7.35 -1.99
CA ASN A 80 -4.76 8.72 -2.21
C ASN A 80 -4.90 9.05 -3.71
N GLN A 81 -4.35 8.23 -4.60
CA GLN A 81 -4.55 8.35 -6.04
C GLN A 81 -5.74 7.48 -6.49
N SER A 82 -6.52 8.00 -7.44
CA SER A 82 -7.64 7.26 -8.02
C SER A 82 -7.17 5.93 -8.63
N LYS A 83 -8.02 4.91 -8.60
CA LYS A 83 -7.74 3.63 -9.27
C LYS A 83 -7.46 3.80 -10.77
N TYR A 84 -8.03 4.83 -11.40
CA TYR A 84 -7.77 5.13 -12.81
C TYR A 84 -6.33 5.59 -13.04
N THR A 85 -5.79 6.42 -12.15
CA THR A 85 -4.38 6.80 -12.17
C THR A 85 -3.49 5.59 -11.91
N ARG A 86 -3.82 4.79 -10.89
CA ARG A 86 -3.04 3.60 -10.53
C ARG A 86 -2.99 2.54 -11.64
N ASN A 87 -4.09 2.37 -12.36
CA ASN A 87 -4.19 1.42 -13.47
C ASN A 87 -3.68 1.97 -14.82
N LYS A 88 -3.25 3.24 -14.86
CA LYS A 88 -2.68 3.83 -16.08
C LYS A 88 -1.17 3.62 -16.08
N LEU A 89 -0.68 2.75 -16.97
CA LEU A 89 0.75 2.41 -17.05
C LEU A 89 1.65 3.64 -17.23
N SER A 90 1.22 4.61 -18.06
CA SER A 90 1.98 5.85 -18.30
C SER A 90 1.95 6.86 -17.14
N ALA A 91 1.19 6.59 -16.07
CA ALA A 91 1.21 7.40 -14.85
C ALA A 91 2.33 6.98 -13.87
N PHE A 92 2.99 5.84 -14.11
CA PHE A 92 4.08 5.33 -13.26
C PHE A 92 3.73 5.29 -11.76
N ALA A 93 2.46 5.01 -11.43
CA ALA A 93 1.93 5.05 -10.07
C ALA A 93 2.35 3.85 -9.19
N ALA A 94 2.93 2.80 -9.79
CA ALA A 94 3.45 1.64 -9.11
C ALA A 94 4.91 1.89 -8.69
N HIS A 95 5.16 2.08 -7.41
CA HIS A 95 6.50 2.26 -6.86
C HIS A 95 7.07 0.90 -6.50
N HIS A 96 8.24 0.55 -7.03
CA HIS A 96 8.89 -0.72 -6.71
C HIS A 96 9.60 -0.59 -5.36
N LEU A 97 9.23 -1.43 -4.39
CA LEU A 97 9.86 -1.45 -3.07
C LEU A 97 10.98 -2.48 -3.00
N ALA A 98 10.71 -3.70 -3.46
CA ALA A 98 11.64 -4.80 -3.33
C ALA A 98 11.43 -5.85 -4.43
N TYR A 99 12.42 -6.73 -4.55
CA TYR A 99 12.40 -7.84 -5.51
C TYR A 99 12.84 -9.13 -4.84
N ILE A 100 11.96 -10.12 -4.82
CA ILE A 100 12.22 -11.42 -4.20
C ILE A 100 12.80 -12.36 -5.26
N PRO A 101 14.05 -12.84 -5.10
CA PRO A 101 14.65 -13.76 -6.05
C PRO A 101 14.06 -15.17 -5.90
N LYS A 102 13.46 -15.77 -6.94
CA LYS A 102 12.86 -17.12 -6.85
C LYS A 102 13.86 -18.23 -6.47
N LYS A 103 15.17 -18.02 -6.71
CA LYS A 103 16.23 -19.00 -6.36
C LYS A 103 16.37 -19.22 -4.85
N SER A 104 15.99 -18.26 -4.00
CA SER A 104 16.02 -18.45 -2.53
C SER A 104 15.00 -19.51 -2.10
N ILE A 105 13.86 -19.59 -2.78
CA ILE A 105 12.83 -20.61 -2.51
C ILE A 105 13.32 -22.00 -2.93
N GLY A 106 13.95 -22.15 -4.10
CA GLY A 106 14.35 -23.47 -4.59
C GLY A 106 15.50 -24.14 -3.80
N HIS A 107 16.36 -23.37 -3.14
CA HIS A 107 17.49 -23.92 -2.36
C HIS A 107 17.10 -24.29 -0.93
N PHE A 108 16.26 -23.48 -0.28
CA PHE A 108 15.76 -23.76 1.07
C PHE A 108 14.71 -24.88 1.08
N PHE A 109 13.96 -25.04 0.00
CA PHE A 109 12.81 -25.91 -0.03
C PHE A 109 13.24 -27.24 -0.68
N SER A 110 13.45 -28.28 0.13
CA SER A 110 13.94 -29.57 -0.37
C SER A 110 13.06 -30.11 -1.51
N LYS A 111 13.67 -30.81 -2.48
CA LYS A 111 12.96 -31.42 -3.62
C LYS A 111 11.89 -32.46 -3.24
N MET A 112 11.74 -32.80 -1.96
CA MET A 112 10.77 -33.76 -1.43
C MET A 112 9.60 -33.12 -0.66
N ALA A 113 9.50 -31.79 -0.64
CA ALA A 113 8.39 -31.11 0.03
C ALA A 113 7.05 -31.39 -0.67
N THR A 114 6.01 -31.74 0.10
CA THR A 114 4.64 -31.85 -0.42
C THR A 114 4.11 -30.46 -0.84
N GLY A 115 3.04 -30.42 -1.62
CA GLY A 115 2.40 -29.15 -2.01
C GLY A 115 1.96 -28.28 -0.82
N GLU A 116 1.58 -28.91 0.29
CA GLU A 116 1.20 -28.24 1.54
C GLU A 116 2.41 -27.60 2.22
N THR A 117 3.51 -28.35 2.38
CA THR A 117 4.77 -27.82 2.94
C THR A 117 5.30 -26.65 2.12
N MET A 118 5.21 -26.74 0.79
CA MET A 118 5.60 -25.66 -0.12
C MET A 118 4.74 -24.40 0.06
N THR A 119 3.45 -24.56 0.33
CA THR A 119 2.53 -23.43 0.57
C THR A 119 2.85 -22.75 1.90
N HIS A 120 2.99 -23.54 2.96
CA HIS A 120 3.36 -23.04 4.29
C HIS A 120 4.68 -22.27 4.25
N TRP A 121 5.72 -22.83 3.67
CA TRP A 121 7.02 -22.16 3.60
C TRP A 121 7.01 -20.88 2.72
N LYS A 122 6.17 -20.79 1.69
CA LYS A 122 5.99 -19.54 0.94
C LYS A 122 5.33 -18.47 1.79
N GLN A 123 4.38 -18.84 2.65
CA GLN A 123 3.78 -17.91 3.61
C GLN A 123 4.82 -17.41 4.61
N GLU A 124 5.61 -18.32 5.19
CA GLU A 124 6.71 -17.96 6.12
C GLU A 124 7.72 -17.02 5.47
N LEU A 125 8.10 -17.27 4.22
CA LEU A 125 8.98 -16.37 3.47
C LEU A 125 8.35 -14.98 3.29
N MET A 126 7.06 -14.91 2.95
CA MET A 126 6.37 -13.63 2.82
C MET A 126 6.31 -12.89 4.16
N HIS A 127 6.06 -13.59 5.27
CA HIS A 127 6.10 -13.00 6.62
C HIS A 127 7.49 -12.46 6.95
N ALA A 128 8.55 -13.22 6.69
CA ALA A 128 9.93 -12.77 6.91
C ALA A 128 10.28 -11.53 6.07
N ILE A 129 9.81 -11.47 4.82
CA ILE A 129 10.00 -10.29 3.97
C ILE A 129 9.23 -9.09 4.51
N TRP A 130 7.99 -9.29 4.99
CA TRP A 130 7.24 -8.22 5.63
C TRP A 130 7.93 -7.69 6.88
N SER A 131 8.51 -8.55 7.72
CA SER A 131 9.30 -8.10 8.88
C SER A 131 10.55 -7.32 8.51
N LEU A 132 11.10 -7.50 7.30
CA LEU A 132 12.22 -6.71 6.81
C LEU A 132 11.78 -5.36 6.21
N LEU A 133 10.58 -5.30 5.63
CA LEU A 133 10.05 -4.08 4.99
C LEU A 133 9.31 -3.16 5.97
N LEU A 134 8.65 -3.74 6.97
CA LEU A 134 7.92 -3.06 8.03
C LEU A 134 8.79 -3.09 9.29
N ASP A 135 9.98 -2.51 9.18
CA ASP A 135 10.94 -2.43 10.28
C ASP A 135 10.49 -1.45 11.36
N ASP A 136 11.25 -1.38 12.46
CA ASP A 136 10.92 -0.53 13.60
C ASP A 136 10.85 0.96 13.21
N GLU A 137 11.68 1.40 12.25
CA GLU A 137 11.65 2.78 11.73
C GLU A 137 10.35 3.06 10.97
N PHE A 138 9.91 2.13 10.11
CA PHE A 138 8.65 2.25 9.41
C PHE A 138 7.46 2.25 10.38
N LEU A 139 7.46 1.37 11.39
CA LEU A 139 6.38 1.28 12.36
C LEU A 139 6.28 2.55 13.21
N ASP A 140 7.40 3.11 13.64
CA ASP A 140 7.45 4.40 14.33
C ASP A 140 6.90 5.52 13.45
N ALA A 141 7.34 5.59 12.19
CA ALA A 141 6.84 6.54 11.20
C ALA A 141 5.34 6.37 10.90
N TYR A 142 4.83 5.13 10.95
CA TYR A 142 3.43 4.81 10.70
C TYR A 142 2.53 5.25 11.86
N GLU A 143 2.99 5.11 13.10
CA GLU A 143 2.25 5.47 14.31
C GLU A 143 2.32 6.98 14.61
N HIS A 144 3.51 7.58 14.46
CA HIS A 144 3.76 8.97 14.85
C HIS A 144 3.74 9.95 13.67
N GLY A 145 3.75 9.44 12.44
CA GLY A 145 3.90 10.23 11.23
C GLY A 145 5.34 10.69 11.00
N ILE A 146 5.59 11.24 9.80
CA ILE A 146 6.88 11.83 9.42
C ILE A 146 6.67 13.17 8.76
N VAL A 147 7.64 14.07 8.95
CA VAL A 147 7.68 15.34 8.21
C VAL A 147 8.26 15.07 6.82
N ILE A 148 7.43 15.27 5.79
CA ILE A 148 7.84 15.10 4.41
C ILE A 148 8.35 16.44 3.88
N LYS A 149 9.59 16.47 3.42
CA LYS A 149 10.15 17.61 2.69
C LYS A 149 9.98 17.41 1.20
N PHE A 150 9.24 18.30 0.54
CA PHE A 150 9.08 18.24 -0.90
C PHE A 150 10.36 18.66 -1.64
N ALA A 151 10.48 18.25 -2.89
CA ALA A 151 11.68 18.47 -3.70
C ALA A 151 11.97 19.96 -3.97
N ASP A 152 10.95 20.82 -3.88
CA ASP A 152 11.05 22.27 -3.95
C ASP A 152 11.54 22.92 -2.64
N GLY A 153 11.79 22.12 -1.60
CA GLY A 153 12.29 22.57 -0.31
C GLY A 153 11.20 23.06 0.65
N ILE A 154 9.93 23.00 0.25
CA ILE A 154 8.79 23.35 1.10
C ILE A 154 8.47 22.16 2.03
N LEU A 155 8.23 22.48 3.31
CA LEU A 155 7.71 21.56 4.33
C LEU A 155 6.20 21.72 4.41
#